data_AF-A0A935CH44-F1
#
_entry.id   AF-A0A935CH44-F1
#
_cell.length_a   1.000
_cell.length_b   1.000
_cell.length_c   1.000
_cell.angle_alpha   90.00
_cell.angle_beta   90.00
_cell.angle_gamma   90.00
#
_symmetry.space_group_name_H-M   'P 1'
#
loop_
_entity.id
_entity.type
_entity.pdbx_description
1 polymer ?
#
loop_
_entity_poly.entity_id
_entity_poly.type
_entity_poly.pdbx_seq_one_letter_code
_entity_poly.pdbx_strand_id
1 'polypeptide(L)'
;MTKLPVERQDEIGVLARSVSQMQDEIRQQLDALQSNRRELEHLARHDVLTGLSNRRAFQERLELMLVRAQRSGERFALLFIDVDQFKGINDRWGTRVVMPPSKS
;
A
#
# COMPACT_ATOMS: atom_id res chain seq x y z
N MET A 1 14.43 27.72 15.56
CA MET A 1 15.35 26.83 14.81
C MET A 1 16.48 27.67 14.26
N THR A 2 17.69 27.49 14.79
CA THR A 2 18.91 28.19 14.34
C THR A 2 19.31 27.62 12.98
N LYS A 3 19.37 28.47 11.94
CA LYS A 3 19.87 28.04 10.62
C LYS A 3 21.35 27.69 10.75
N LEU A 4 21.76 26.57 10.16
CA LEU A 4 23.18 26.23 10.09
C LEU A 4 23.93 27.29 9.28
N PRO A 5 25.15 27.69 9.69
CA PRO A 5 25.89 28.77 9.06
C PRO A 5 26.62 28.29 7.80
N VAL A 6 25.85 27.80 6.82
CA VAL A 6 26.34 27.18 5.57
C VAL A 6 27.09 28.15 4.65
N GLU A 7 26.89 29.45 4.83
CA GLU A 7 27.52 30.52 4.05
C GLU A 7 28.96 30.83 4.49
N ARG A 8 29.41 30.30 5.64
CA ARG A 8 30.78 30.53 6.11
C ARG A 8 31.79 29.84 5.19
N GLN A 9 32.94 30.48 5.00
CA GLN A 9 34.05 29.97 4.17
C GLN A 9 35.16 29.29 4.99
N ASP A 10 34.92 29.07 6.28
CA ASP A 10 35.83 28.38 7.19
C ASP A 10 35.42 26.91 7.39
N GLU A 11 36.15 26.19 8.24
CA GLU A 11 35.91 24.78 8.56
C GLU A 11 34.52 24.55 9.16
N ILE A 12 33.98 25.54 9.89
CA ILE A 12 32.62 25.50 10.44
C ILE A 12 31.59 25.57 9.31
N GLY A 13 31.83 26.38 8.28
CA GLY A 13 31.01 26.41 7.08
C GLY A 13 31.05 25.11 6.28
N VAL A 14 32.23 24.49 6.16
CA VAL A 14 32.37 23.16 5.55
C VAL A 14 31.56 22.12 6.31
N LEU A 15 31.71 22.07 7.63
CA LEU A 15 30.93 21.14 8.48
C LEU A 15 29.42 21.41 8.38
N ALA A 16 29.01 22.69 8.38
CA ALA A 16 27.61 23.07 8.25
C ALA A 16 27.00 22.57 6.93
N ARG A 17 27.72 22.69 5.82
CA ARG A 17 27.27 22.17 4.51
C ARG A 17 27.19 20.65 4.50
N SER A 18 28.19 19.95 5.04
CA SER A 18 28.17 18.48 5.14
C SER A 18 26.99 17.98 5.98
N VAL A 19 26.69 18.65 7.09
CA VAL A 19 25.53 18.32 7.94
C VAL A 19 24.22 18.59 7.20
N SER A 20 24.09 19.73 6.49
CA SER A 20 22.90 20.02 5.68
C SER A 20 22.70 19.01 4.55
N GLN A 21 23.77 18.63 3.85
CA GLN A 21 23.72 17.62 2.81
C GLN A 21 23.27 16.26 3.37
N MET A 22 23.87 15.80 4.47
CA MET A 22 23.48 14.55 5.12
C MET A 22 22.01 14.60 5.58
N GLN A 23 21.57 15.75 6.09
CA GLN A 23 20.18 15.93 6.50
C GLN A 23 19.21 15.79 5.31
N ASP A 24 19.57 16.31 4.14
CA ASP A 24 18.75 16.20 2.93
C ASP A 24 18.76 14.77 2.38
N GLU A 25 19.90 14.07 2.42
CA GLU A 25 19.99 12.65 2.06
C GLU A 25 19.09 11.78 2.97
N ILE A 26 19.12 12.00 4.29
CA ILE A 26 18.26 11.29 5.24
C ILE A 26 16.78 11.55 4.94
N ARG A 27 16.39 12.80 4.64
CA ARG A 27 15.00 13.13 4.28
C ARG A 27 14.56 12.37 3.04
N GLN A 28 15.37 12.38 1.98
CA GLN A 28 15.06 11.67 0.74
C GLN A 28 14.91 10.17 0.97
N GLN A 29 15.78 9.57 1.79
CA GLN A 29 15.67 8.16 2.16
C GLN A 29 14.40 7.85 2.95
N LEU A 30 14.03 8.72 3.91
CA LEU A 30 12.79 8.56 4.66
C LEU A 30 11.56 8.64 3.76
N ASP A 31 11.52 9.60 2.83
CA ASP A 31 10.42 9.74 1.89
C ASP A 31 10.30 8.52 0.96
N ALA A 32 11.44 8.02 0.45
CA ALA A 32 11.48 6.81 -0.37
C ALA A 32 10.99 5.57 0.41
N LEU A 33 11.43 5.40 1.65
CA LEU A 33 10.98 4.32 2.53
C LEU A 33 9.47 4.39 2.79
N GLN A 34 8.94 5.58 3.05
CA GLN A 34 7.50 5.78 3.25
C GLN A 34 6.70 5.46 1.99
N SER A 35 7.17 5.89 0.82
CA SER A 35 6.52 5.59 -0.46
C SER A 35 6.49 4.09 -0.72
N ASN A 36 7.63 3.41 -0.61
CA ASN A 36 7.72 1.96 -0.80
C ASN A 36 6.84 1.21 0.19
N ARG A 37 6.80 1.65 1.46
CA ARG A 37 5.93 1.05 2.46
C ARG A 37 4.45 1.16 2.05
N ARG A 38 4.00 2.33 1.60
CA ARG A 38 2.61 2.53 1.15
C ARG A 38 2.27 1.65 -0.05
N GLU A 39 3.18 1.52 -0.98
CA GLU A 39 3.00 0.67 -2.15
C GLU A 39 2.92 -0.81 -1.75
N LEU A 40 3.82 -1.28 -0.89
CA LEU A 40 3.78 -2.64 -0.35
C LEU A 40 2.49 -2.92 0.44
N GLU A 41 2.05 -1.97 1.26
CA GLU A 41 0.77 -2.06 1.97
C GLU A 41 -0.40 -2.11 0.99
N HIS A 42 -0.36 -1.34 -0.09
CA HIS A 42 -1.39 -1.37 -1.14
C HIS A 42 -1.43 -2.75 -1.82
N LEU A 43 -0.29 -3.25 -2.29
CA LEU A 43 -0.16 -4.57 -2.93
C LEU A 43 -0.54 -5.72 -2.01
N ALA A 44 -0.24 -5.62 -0.71
CA ALA A 44 -0.61 -6.64 0.28
C ALA A 44 -2.13 -6.67 0.56
N ARG A 45 -2.86 -5.59 0.26
CA ARG A 45 -4.28 -5.42 0.61
C ARG A 45 -5.23 -5.34 -0.58
N HIS A 46 -4.73 -5.12 -1.78
CA HIS A 46 -5.54 -4.97 -2.99
C HIS A 46 -5.22 -6.06 -4.02
N ASP A 47 -6.23 -6.44 -4.79
CA ASP A 47 -6.08 -7.33 -5.94
C ASP A 47 -5.58 -6.50 -7.13
N VAL A 48 -4.49 -6.92 -7.76
CA VAL A 48 -3.80 -6.14 -8.81
C VAL A 48 -4.65 -6.03 -10.09
N LEU A 49 -5.52 -7.00 -10.35
CA LEU A 49 -6.35 -7.01 -11.55
C LEU A 49 -7.53 -6.05 -11.44
N THR A 50 -8.16 -5.98 -10.26
CA THR A 50 -9.41 -5.24 -10.05
C THR A 50 -9.22 -3.94 -9.28
N GLY A 51 -8.10 -3.76 -8.57
CA GLY A 51 -7.87 -2.65 -7.64
C GLY A 51 -8.74 -2.71 -6.37
N LEU A 52 -9.59 -3.74 -6.24
CA LEU A 52 -10.44 -3.93 -5.06
C LEU A 52 -9.64 -4.50 -3.89
N SER A 53 -10.23 -4.46 -2.69
CA SER A 53 -9.65 -5.18 -1.54
C SER A 53 -9.52 -6.66 -1.86
N ASN A 54 -8.34 -7.21 -1.63
CA ASN A 54 -8.12 -8.64 -1.80
C ASN A 54 -8.82 -9.43 -0.70
N ARG A 55 -8.84 -10.76 -0.87
CA ARG A 55 -9.49 -11.69 0.08
C ARG A 55 -9.00 -11.51 1.51
N ARG A 56 -7.70 -11.26 1.74
CA ARG A 56 -7.13 -11.07 3.07
C ARG A 56 -7.68 -9.79 3.72
N ALA A 57 -7.62 -8.66 3.01
CA ALA A 57 -8.12 -7.38 3.51
C ALA A 57 -9.63 -7.44 3.80
N PHE A 58 -10.39 -8.17 2.98
CA PHE A 58 -11.81 -8.44 3.21
C PHE A 58 -12.04 -9.24 4.51
N GLN A 59 -11.29 -10.32 4.74
CA GLN A 59 -11.43 -11.15 5.96
C GLN A 59 -11.13 -10.35 7.23
N GLU A 60 -10.03 -9.60 7.25
CA GLU A 60 -9.66 -8.74 8.38
C GLU A 60 -10.76 -7.69 8.66
N ARG A 61 -11.35 -7.11 7.61
CA ARG A 61 -12.47 -6.15 7.73
C ARG A 61 -13.72 -6.83 8.29
N LEU A 62 -14.05 -8.04 7.82
CA LEU A 62 -15.23 -8.78 8.26
C LEU A 62 -15.14 -9.16 9.74
N GLU A 63 -13.98 -9.62 10.20
CA GLU A 63 -13.73 -9.92 11.62
C GLU A 63 -13.95 -8.69 12.51
N LEU A 64 -13.43 -7.53 12.10
CA LEU A 64 -13.66 -6.26 12.81
C LEU A 64 -15.15 -5.90 12.86
N MET A 65 -15.91 -6.13 11.79
CA MET A 65 -17.35 -5.87 11.76
C MET A 65 -18.13 -6.83 12.65
N LEU A 66 -17.78 -8.11 12.68
CA LEU A 66 -18.37 -9.10 13.58
C LEU A 66 -18.18 -8.72 15.04
N VAL A 67 -16.97 -8.34 15.45
CA VAL A 67 -16.69 -7.90 16.82
C VAL A 67 -17.50 -6.65 17.19
N ARG A 68 -17.61 -5.68 16.27
CA ARG A 68 -18.41 -4.46 16.51
C ARG A 68 -19.90 -4.78 16.61
N ALA A 69 -20.43 -5.63 15.74
CA ALA A 69 -21.82 -6.07 15.77
C ALA A 69 -22.16 -6.78 17.09
N GLN A 70 -21.27 -7.66 17.58
CA GLN A 70 -21.44 -8.33 18.87
C GLN A 70 -21.49 -7.35 20.04
N ARG A 71 -20.67 -6.29 20.01
CA ARG A 71 -20.57 -5.32 21.12
C ARG A 71 -21.68 -4.27 21.12
N SER A 72 -22.12 -3.83 19.95
CA SER A 72 -23.07 -2.72 19.79
C SER A 72 -24.49 -3.17 19.46
N GLY A 73 -24.69 -4.42 19.05
CA GLY A 73 -25.94 -4.91 18.48
C GLY A 73 -26.20 -4.43 17.04
N GLU A 74 -25.26 -3.73 16.42
CA GLU A 74 -25.37 -3.30 15.02
C GLU A 74 -25.44 -4.50 14.08
N ARG A 75 -26.27 -4.39 13.04
CA ARG A 75 -26.41 -5.40 11.99
C ARG A 75 -25.67 -4.95 10.73
N PHE A 76 -25.09 -5.91 10.02
CA PHE A 76 -24.53 -5.70 8.68
C PHE A 76 -25.00 -6.81 7.74
N ALA A 77 -24.92 -6.54 6.44
CA ALA A 77 -25.23 -7.52 5.39
C ALA A 77 -23.96 -7.87 4.61
N LEU A 78 -23.93 -9.06 4.03
CA LEU A 78 -22.87 -9.51 3.15
C LEU A 78 -23.47 -9.88 1.79
N LEU A 79 -22.87 -9.37 0.71
CA LEU A 79 -23.22 -9.69 -0.67
C LEU A 79 -22.08 -10.50 -1.28
N PHE A 80 -22.41 -11.62 -1.89
CA PHE A 80 -21.49 -12.42 -2.69
C PHE A 80 -21.88 -12.30 -4.16
N ILE A 81 -20.92 -11.95 -5.01
CA ILE A 81 -21.11 -11.77 -6.45
C ILE A 81 -20.16 -12.74 -7.15
N ASP A 82 -20.70 -13.53 -8.07
CA ASP A 82 -19.93 -14.42 -8.94
C ASP A 82 -20.22 -14.09 -10.40
N VAL A 83 -19.25 -14.30 -11.29
CA VAL A 83 -19.41 -14.02 -12.72
C VAL A 83 -19.75 -15.32 -13.45
N ASP A 84 -20.97 -15.40 -13.98
CA ASP A 84 -21.43 -16.57 -14.72
C ASP A 84 -20.61 -16.81 -16.00
N GLN A 85 -20.39 -18.08 -16.34
CA GLN A 85 -19.72 -18.54 -17.56
C GLN A 85 -18.29 -18.00 -17.80
N PHE A 86 -17.61 -17.55 -16.74
CA PHE A 86 -16.25 -17.00 -16.84
C PHE A 86 -15.24 -17.93 -17.54
N LYS A 87 -15.37 -19.25 -17.36
CA LYS A 87 -14.54 -20.24 -18.05
C LYS A 87 -14.61 -20.15 -19.58
N GLY A 88 -15.82 -19.97 -20.13
CA GLY A 88 -16.02 -19.85 -21.58
C GLY A 88 -15.42 -18.58 -22.17
N ILE A 89 -15.31 -17.51 -21.37
CA ILE A 89 -14.62 -16.27 -21.76
C ILE A 89 -13.11 -16.53 -21.82
N ASN A 90 -12.54 -17.15 -20.77
CA ASN A 90 -11.12 -17.50 -20.74
C ASN A 90 -10.72 -18.45 -21.87
N ASP A 91 -11.57 -19.44 -22.17
CA ASP A 91 -11.32 -20.42 -23.23
C ASP A 91 -11.37 -19.78 -24.65
N ARG A 92 -12.18 -18.73 -24.85
CA ARG A 92 -12.33 -18.04 -26.14
C ARG A 92 -11.33 -16.92 -26.39
N TRP A 93 -10.95 -16.19 -25.35
CA TRP A 93 -10.10 -14.99 -25.47
C TRP A 93 -8.69 -15.16 -24.91
N GLY A 94 -8.40 -16.33 -24.31
CA GLY A 94 -7.11 -16.65 -23.70
C GLY A 94 -6.95 -16.07 -22.31
N THR A 95 -6.36 -16.87 -21.40
CA THR A 95 -6.20 -16.55 -19.96
C THR A 95 -5.51 -15.21 -19.68
N ARG A 96 -4.63 -14.76 -20.58
CA ARG A 96 -3.84 -13.52 -20.43
C ARG A 96 -4.68 -12.23 -20.41
N VAL A 97 -5.91 -12.28 -20.92
CA VAL A 97 -6.79 -11.10 -20.99
C VAL A 97 -7.62 -10.91 -19.72
N VAL A 98 -7.85 -11.97 -18.93
CA VAL A 98 -8.90 -11.93 -17.88
C VAL A 98 -8.51 -12.59 -16.53
N MET A 99 -7.41 -13.35 -16.39
CA MET A 99 -7.14 -14.08 -15.13
C MET A 99 -5.65 -14.20 -14.73
N PRO A 100 -5.29 -14.09 -13.42
CA PRO A 100 -4.04 -14.66 -12.89
C PRO A 100 -4.16 -16.19 -12.71
N PRO A 101 -3.06 -16.95 -12.76
CA PRO A 101 -3.12 -18.42 -12.70
C PRO A 101 -3.71 -18.89 -11.36
N SER A 102 -4.65 -19.83 -11.42
CA SER A 102 -5.15 -20.52 -10.22
C SER A 102 -3.98 -21.25 -9.55
N LYS A 103 -3.65 -20.89 -8.31
CA LYS A 103 -2.79 -21.75 -7.49
C LYS A 103 -3.61 -23.00 -7.13
N SER A 104 -3.20 -24.12 -7.72
CA SER A 104 -3.46 -25.49 -7.27
C SER A 104 -2.99 -25.70 -5.84
#